data_AF-A0A7X7JYN0-F1
#
_entry.id   AF-A0A7X7JYN0-F1
#
_cell.length_a   1.000
_cell.length_b   1.000
_cell.length_c   1.000
_cell.angle_alpha   90.00
_cell.angle_beta   90.00
_cell.angle_gamma   90.00
#
_symmetry.space_group_name_H-M   'P 1'
#
loop_
_entity.id
_entity.type
_entity.pdbx_description
1 polymer ?
#
loop_
_entity_poly.entity_id
_entity_poly.type
_entity_poly.pdbx_seq_one_letter_code
_entity_poly.pdbx_strand_id
1 'polypeptide(L)' 'MCYNPADMITKRQLGVAVIVVALATIVGVIAADRLAMGQWSGFGPLQWLGIACGALGIGVGLILVRLGNRPA' A
#
# COMPACT_ATOMS: atom_id res chain seq x y z
N MET A 1 12.78 -29.55 9.56
CA MET A 1 12.03 -28.32 9.88
C MET A 1 10.55 -28.64 9.73
N CYS A 2 9.84 -28.81 10.84
CA CYS A 2 8.40 -29.01 10.85
C CYS A 2 7.75 -27.65 10.63
N TYR A 3 7.03 -27.43 9.52
CA TYR A 3 6.37 -26.16 9.24
C TYR A 3 5.20 -26.01 10.23
N ASN A 4 5.33 -25.10 11.19
CA ASN A 4 4.27 -24.82 12.14
C ASN A 4 3.17 -24.00 11.42
N PRO A 5 1.95 -24.54 11.25
CA PRO A 5 0.89 -23.83 10.51
C PRO A 5 0.45 -22.53 11.19
N ALA A 6 0.83 -22.31 12.46
CA ALA A 6 0.60 -21.05 13.17
C ALA A 6 1.50 -19.89 12.67
N ASP A 7 2.65 -20.18 12.04
CA ASP A 7 3.55 -19.16 11.46
C ASP A 7 3.18 -18.79 10.01
N MET A 8 2.09 -19.37 9.48
CA MET A 8 1.72 -19.25 8.08
C MET A 8 0.94 -17.95 7.83
N ILE A 9 1.59 -16.97 7.18
CA ILE A 9 0.93 -15.73 6.76
C ILE A 9 -0.06 -16.04 5.63
N THR A 10 -1.33 -15.67 5.83
CA THR A 10 -2.36 -15.86 4.82
C THR A 10 -2.30 -14.75 3.76
N LYS A 11 -2.70 -15.05 2.51
CA LYS A 11 -2.82 -14.03 1.45
C LYS A 11 -3.74 -12.87 1.83
N ARG A 12 -4.71 -13.12 2.72
CA ARG A 12 -5.56 -12.08 3.32
C ARG A 12 -4.75 -11.14 4.22
N GLN A 13 -3.91 -11.65 5.11
CA GLN A 13 -3.04 -10.82 5.97
C GLN A 13 -2.03 -10.03 5.14
N LEU A 14 -1.42 -10.67 4.13
CA LEU A 14 -0.53 -9.99 3.20
C LEU A 14 -1.26 -8.89 2.43
N GLY A 15 -2.47 -9.17 1.92
CA GLY A 15 -3.27 -8.19 1.19
C GLY A 15 -3.67 -7.00 2.06
N VAL A 16 -4.06 -7.22 3.32
CA VAL A 16 -4.31 -6.13 4.29
C VAL A 16 -3.05 -5.31 4.53
N ALA A 17 -1.90 -5.94 4.73
CA ALA A 17 -0.63 -5.23 4.92
C ALA A 17 -0.29 -4.34 3.70
N VAL A 18 -0.45 -4.86 2.49
CA VAL A 18 -0.23 -4.12 1.24
C VAL A 18 -1.19 -2.92 1.12
N ILE A 19 -2.47 -3.09 1.46
CA ILE A 19 -3.45 -2.00 1.47
C ILE A 19 -3.05 -0.92 2.48
N VAL A 20 -2.65 -1.31 3.69
CA VAL A 20 -2.23 -0.37 4.74
C VAL A 20 -1.00 0.44 4.29
N VAL A 21 0.00 -0.21 3.71
CA VAL A 21 1.18 0.47 3.16
C VAL A 21 0.79 1.42 2.03
N ALA A 22 -0.08 0.99 1.11
CA ALA A 22 -0.53 1.82 0.01
C ALA A 22 -1.30 3.07 0.49
N LEU A 23 -2.17 2.92 1.49
CA LEU A 23 -2.86 4.05 2.13
C LEU A 23 -1.87 4.99 2.84
N ALA A 24 -0.90 4.45 3.57
CA ALA A 24 0.13 5.24 4.23
C ALA A 24 0.96 6.04 3.22
N THR A 25 1.28 5.47 2.06
CA THR A 25 1.96 6.18 0.96
C THR A 25 1.11 7.34 0.43
N ILE A 26 -0.19 7.14 0.20
CA ILE A 26 -1.09 8.21 -0.27
C ILE A 26 -1.17 9.33 0.78
N VAL A 27 -1.34 8.98 2.06
CA VAL A 27 -1.36 9.96 3.15
C VAL A 27 -0.03 10.70 3.24
N GLY A 28 1.10 10.00 3.10
CA GLY A 28 2.44 10.60 3.10
C GLY A 28 2.65 11.58 1.95
N VAL A 29 2.15 11.27 0.76
CA VAL A 29 2.17 12.17 -0.41
C VAL A 29 1.36 13.44 -0.16
N ILE A 30 0.15 13.30 0.42
CA ILE A 30 -0.71 14.44 0.78
C ILE A 30 -0.08 15.27 1.91
N ALA A 31 0.51 14.63 2.92
CA ALA A 31 1.20 15.31 4.00
C ALA A 31 2.43 16.07 3.49
N ALA A 32 3.21 15.45 2.60
CA ALA A 32 4.35 16.08 1.94
C ALA A 32 3.91 17.29 1.10
N ASP A 33 2.76 17.20 0.39
CA ASP A 33 2.15 18.34 -0.30
C ASP A 33 1.88 19.52 0.65
N ARG A 34 1.23 19.24 1.79
CA ARG A 34 0.91 20.27 2.80
C ARG A 34 2.15 20.88 3.46
N LEU A 35 3.21 20.09 3.66
CA LEU A 35 4.47 20.57 4.22
C LEU A 35 5.32 21.33 3.18
N ALA A 36 5.17 21.01 1.90
CA ALA A 36 5.89 21.64 0.78
C ALA A 36 5.21 22.90 0.22
N MET A 37 4.14 23.39 0.87
CA MET A 37 3.25 24.52 0.52
C MET A 37 3.91 25.91 0.29
N GLY A 38 5.21 25.98 -0.01
CA GLY A 38 5.90 27.24 -0.31
C GLY A 38 6.90 27.22 -1.46
N GLN A 39 7.25 26.07 -2.06
CA GLN A 39 8.37 25.99 -3.02
C GLN A 39 8.01 25.49 -4.42
N TRP A 40 6.94 24.72 -4.58
CA TRP A 40 6.56 24.15 -5.88
C TRP A 40 5.08 24.45 -6.13
N SER A 41 4.80 25.28 -7.12
CA SER A 41 3.42 25.58 -7.53
C SER A 41 2.88 24.39 -8.34
N GLY A 42 1.97 23.61 -7.75
CA GLY A 42 1.23 22.53 -8.41
C GLY A 42 1.58 21.11 -7.97
N PHE A 43 0.80 20.14 -8.47
CA PHE A 43 0.97 18.73 -8.15
C PHE A 43 2.25 18.19 -8.81
N GLY A 44 3.27 17.89 -8.01
CA GLY A 44 4.58 17.46 -8.52
C GLY A 44 4.53 16.09 -9.20
N PRO A 45 5.42 15.80 -10.20
CA PRO A 45 5.52 14.48 -10.82
C PRO A 45 5.68 13.34 -9.82
N LEU A 46 6.37 13.59 -8.70
CA LEU A 46 6.55 12.63 -7.61
C LEU A 46 5.24 12.33 -6.86
N GLN A 47 4.35 13.30 -6.71
CA GLN A 47 3.04 13.08 -6.08
C GLN A 47 2.13 12.26 -6.98
N TRP A 48 2.16 12.51 -8.30
CA TRP A 48 1.47 11.68 -9.28
C TRP A 48 1.96 10.23 -9.26
N LEU A 49 3.27 10.02 -9.20
CA LEU A 49 3.84 8.67 -9.05
C LEU A 49 3.43 8.04 -7.71
N GLY A 50 3.42 8.80 -6.62
CA GLY A 50 2.98 8.33 -5.31
C GLY A 50 1.51 7.90 -5.31
N ILE A 51 0.62 8.66 -5.94
CA ILE A 51 -0.79 8.30 -6.10
C ILE A 51 -0.96 7.09 -7.00
N ALA A 52 -0.26 7.05 -8.15
CA ALA A 52 -0.33 5.91 -9.07
C ALA A 52 0.15 4.61 -8.42
N CYS A 53 1.28 4.64 -7.72
CA CYS A 53 1.78 3.51 -6.96
C CYS A 53 0.85 3.11 -5.82
N GLY A 54 0.25 4.08 -5.11
CA GLY A 54 -0.76 3.83 -4.08
C GLY A 54 -2.00 3.13 -4.64
N ALA A 55 -2.53 3.61 -5.77
CA ALA A 55 -3.69 3.02 -6.43
C ALA A 55 -3.42 1.58 -6.91
N LEU A 56 -2.24 1.34 -7.51
CA LEU A 56 -1.82 -0.02 -7.90
C LEU A 56 -1.65 -0.93 -6.68
N GLY A 57 -1.05 -0.42 -5.60
CA GLY A 57 -0.89 -1.16 -4.34
C GLY A 57 -2.22 -1.57 -3.72
N ILE A 58 -3.21 -0.66 -3.70
CA ILE A 58 -4.58 -0.98 -3.25
C ILE A 58 -5.19 -2.07 -4.15
N GLY A 59 -5.04 -1.98 -5.46
CA GLY A 59 -5.53 -2.98 -6.41
C GLY A 59 -4.94 -4.38 -6.14
N VAL A 60 -3.63 -4.47 -5.98
CA VAL A 60 -2.92 -5.72 -5.66
C VAL A 60 -3.38 -6.26 -4.29
N GLY A 61 -3.48 -5.40 -3.28
CA GLY A 61 -3.92 -5.80 -1.95
C GLY A 61 -5.36 -6.31 -1.94
N LEU A 62 -6.27 -5.70 -2.70
CA LEU A 62 -7.65 -6.17 -2.85
C LEU A 62 -7.73 -7.54 -3.54
N ILE A 63 -6.90 -7.77 -4.56
CA ILE A 63 -6.78 -9.08 -5.22
C ILE A 63 -6.31 -10.13 -4.20
N LEU A 64 -5.26 -9.83 -3.43
CA LEU A 64 -4.73 -10.73 -2.39
C LEU A 64 -5.75 -11.03 -1.29
N VAL A 65 -6.52 -10.03 -0.84
CA VAL A 65 -7.62 -10.21 0.12
C VAL A 65 -8.72 -11.11 -0.47
N ARG A 66 -9.06 -10.92 -1.76
CA ARG A 66 -10.05 -11.76 -2.47
C ARG A 66 -9.59 -13.20 -2.66
N LEU A 67 -8.28 -13.45 -2.81
CA LEU A 67 -7.71 -14.80 -2.87
C LEU A 67 -7.85 -15.60 -1.56
N GLY A 68 -8.18 -14.92 -0.44
CA GLY A 68 -8.62 -15.55 0.80
C GLY A 68 -7.52 -16.25 1.59
N ASN A 69 -7.90 -17.24 2.40
CA ASN A 69 -7.03 -17.94 3.36
C ASN A 69 -6.13 -19.00 2.72
N ARG A 70 -5.72 -18.82 1.46
CA ARG A 70 -4.61 -19.62 0.93
C ARG A 70 -3.31 -19.10 1.55
N PRO A 71 -2.39 -19.99 1.95
CA PRO A 71 -1.07 -19.56 2.41
C PRO A 71 -0.37 -18.75 1.33
N ALA A 72 0.26 -17.64 1.73
CA ALA A 72 1.05 -16.79 0.85
C ALA A 72 2.26 -17.55 0.29
#